data_AF-A4PCT1-F1
#
_entry.id   AF-A4PCT1-F1
#
_cell.length_a   1.000
_cell.length_b   1.000
_cell.length_c   1.000
_cell.angle_alpha   90.00
_cell.angle_beta   90.00
_cell.angle_gamma   90.00
#
_symmetry.space_group_name_H-M   'P 1'
#
loop_
_entity.id
_entity.type
_entity.pdbx_description
1 polymer ?
#
loop_
_entity_poly.entity_id
_entity_poly.type
_entity_poly.pdbx_seq_one_letter_code
_entity_poly.pdbx_strand_id
1 'polypeptide(L)' 'THWKHGGIVGVLGYGGGVIGRYSDVPEQFPDVAHFHTIRVNQPSGWFYTGDALRTLCDIWERHGSGLTNLHGST' A
#
# COMPACT_ATOMS: atom_id res chain seq x y z
N THR A 1 -15.41 2.62 -12.23
CA THR A 1 -14.12 2.68 -11.51
C THR A 1 -13.17 3.51 -12.36
N HIS A 2 -12.32 4.34 -11.75
CA HIS A 2 -11.34 5.22 -12.44
C HIS A 2 -9.91 4.70 -12.30
N TRP A 3 -9.78 3.38 -12.35
CA TRP A 3 -8.52 2.69 -12.25
C TRP A 3 -8.36 1.77 -13.44
N LYS A 4 -7.19 1.78 -14.07
CA LYS A 4 -6.85 0.83 -15.13
C LYS A 4 -6.88 -0.60 -14.60
N HIS A 5 -7.09 -1.53 -15.52
CA HIS A 5 -7.05 -2.95 -15.21
C HIS A 5 -5.64 -3.38 -14.79
N GLY A 6 -5.55 -4.12 -13.68
CA GLY A 6 -4.30 -4.73 -13.21
C GLY A 6 -3.16 -3.75 -12.88
N GLY A 7 -1.95 -4.32 -12.87
CA GLY A 7 -0.69 -3.64 -12.57
C GLY A 7 0.31 -4.62 -11.95
N ILE A 8 1.42 -4.88 -12.65
CA ILE A 8 2.47 -5.80 -12.18
C ILE A 8 3.64 -4.98 -11.67
N VAL A 9 3.84 -5.00 -10.36
CA VAL A 9 4.95 -4.36 -9.65
C VAL A 9 5.30 -5.21 -8.44
N GLY A 10 6.53 -5.12 -7.96
CA GLY A 10 7.01 -5.91 -6.82
C GLY A 10 8.39 -5.46 -6.36
N VAL A 11 8.96 -6.22 -5.43
CA VAL A 11 10.33 -6.03 -4.93
C VAL A 11 11.23 -7.17 -5.41
N LEU A 12 12.51 -6.89 -5.63
CA LEU A 12 13.47 -7.91 -6.09
C LEU A 12 13.48 -9.12 -5.14
N GLY A 13 13.38 -10.32 -5.71
CA GLY A 13 13.35 -11.57 -4.96
C GLY A 13 11.97 -12.06 -4.51
N TYR A 14 10.91 -11.23 -4.63
CA TYR A 14 9.55 -11.61 -4.26
C TYR A 14 8.59 -11.53 -5.46
N GLY A 15 7.84 -12.60 -5.71
CA GLY A 15 6.84 -12.68 -6.79
C GLY A 15 5.47 -12.08 -6.46
N GLY A 16 5.30 -11.47 -5.28
CA GLY A 16 4.03 -10.93 -4.81
C GLY A 16 4.18 -10.03 -3.59
N GLY A 17 3.05 -9.59 -3.03
CA GLY A 17 3.00 -8.69 -1.86
C GLY A 17 2.72 -7.22 -2.19
N VAL A 18 2.84 -6.82 -3.47
CA VAL A 18 2.46 -5.48 -3.95
C VAL A 18 1.36 -5.61 -5.00
N ILE A 19 0.28 -4.85 -4.84
CA ILE A 19 -0.81 -4.77 -5.82
C ILE A 19 -0.65 -3.48 -6.61
N GLY A 20 -0.26 -3.60 -7.88
CA GLY A 20 -0.18 -2.46 -8.79
C GLY A 20 -1.55 -1.91 -9.12
N ARG A 21 -1.65 -0.58 -9.14
CA ARG A 21 -2.85 0.17 -9.52
C ARG A 21 -2.45 1.52 -10.11
N TYR A 22 -3.11 1.89 -11.20
CA TYR A 22 -2.83 3.08 -11.98
C TYR A 22 -4.13 3.81 -12.32
N SER A 23 -4.16 5.15 -12.17
CA SER A 23 -5.31 5.97 -12.56
C SER A 23 -5.58 5.87 -14.06
N ASP A 24 -6.85 5.87 -14.47
CA ASP A 24 -7.22 5.97 -15.90
C ASP A 24 -7.22 7.43 -16.42
N VAL A 25 -7.13 8.41 -15.51
CA VAL A 25 -7.05 9.86 -15.79
C VAL A 25 -5.83 10.52 -15.09
N PRO A 26 -4.59 10.07 -15.38
CA PRO A 26 -3.40 10.51 -14.65
C PRO A 26 -3.06 11.99 -14.84
N GLU A 27 -3.49 12.62 -15.95
CA GLU A 27 -3.25 14.05 -16.20
C GLU A 27 -4.10 14.95 -15.29
N GLN A 28 -5.31 14.50 -14.93
CA GLN A 28 -6.19 15.22 -14.01
C GLN A 28 -5.81 15.01 -12.55
N PHE A 29 -5.32 13.82 -12.21
CA PHE A 29 -4.95 13.44 -10.85
C PHE A 29 -3.53 12.83 -10.83
N PRO A 30 -2.48 13.65 -10.99
CA PRO A 30 -1.11 13.16 -11.13
C PRO A 30 -0.58 12.45 -9.88
N ASP A 31 -0.98 12.88 -8.69
CA ASP A 31 -0.50 12.32 -7.41
C ASP A 31 -0.97 10.88 -7.16
N VAL A 32 -2.00 10.42 -7.88
CA VAL A 32 -2.50 9.05 -7.84
C VAL A 32 -2.37 8.35 -9.19
N ALA A 33 -1.55 8.88 -10.10
CA ALA A 33 -1.21 8.19 -11.34
C ALA A 33 -0.70 6.77 -11.03
N HIS A 34 0.06 6.62 -9.95
CA HIS A 34 0.47 5.37 -9.34
C HIS A 34 -0.07 5.30 -7.91
N PHE A 35 -0.85 4.27 -7.58
CA PHE A 35 -1.44 4.14 -6.24
C PHE A 35 -1.41 2.70 -5.75
N HIS A 36 -0.20 2.18 -5.61
CA HIS A 36 0.05 0.78 -5.31
C HIS A 36 -0.25 0.46 -3.83
N THR A 37 -0.76 -0.74 -3.56
CA THR A 37 -0.97 -1.22 -2.19
C THR A 37 0.12 -2.22 -1.82
N ILE A 38 0.80 -2.00 -0.69
CA ILE A 38 1.76 -2.93 -0.11
C ILE A 38 1.07 -3.72 1.00
N ARG A 39 1.16 -5.05 0.95
CA ARG A 39 0.65 -5.93 2.01
C ARG A 39 1.76 -6.22 3.01
N VAL A 40 1.54 -5.84 4.26
CA VAL A 40 2.51 -6.02 5.37
C VAL A 40 2.02 -7.13 6.28
N ASN A 41 2.92 -8.03 6.68
CA ASN A 41 2.59 -9.15 7.55
C ASN A 41 2.31 -8.66 8.99
N GLN A 42 1.14 -9.00 9.51
CA GLN A 42 0.70 -8.64 10.87
C GLN A 42 1.16 -9.65 11.94
N PRO A 43 1.27 -9.24 13.22
CA PRO A 43 1.33 -10.18 14.34
C PRO A 43 0.03 -11.00 14.46
N SER A 44 0.16 -12.25 14.90
CA SER A 44 -0.97 -13.12 15.18
C SER A 44 -1.91 -12.49 16.22
N GLY A 45 -3.21 -12.49 15.93
CA GLY A 45 -4.22 -11.88 16.79
C GLY A 45 -4.26 -10.34 16.76
N TRP A 46 -3.48 -9.68 15.90
CA TRP A 46 -3.49 -8.22 15.71
C TRP A 46 -3.22 -7.39 16.99
N PHE A 47 -2.40 -7.90 17.91
CA PHE A 47 -1.95 -7.15 19.07
C PHE A 47 -0.66 -6.38 18.76
N TYR A 48 -0.65 -5.08 19.05
CA TYR A 48 0.48 -4.17 18.77
C TYR A 48 0.88 -3.39 20.02
N THR A 49 2.16 -3.02 20.08
CA THR A 49 2.61 -1.93 20.94
C THR A 49 2.39 -0.59 20.22
N GLY A 50 2.27 0.50 20.98
CA GLY A 50 2.19 1.85 20.38
C GLY A 50 3.42 2.18 19.54
N ASP A 51 4.60 1.72 19.95
CA ASP A 51 5.86 1.97 19.23
C ASP A 51 5.91 1.24 17.89
N ALA A 52 5.38 0.02 17.80
CA ALA A 52 5.29 -0.72 16.55
C ALA A 52 4.40 0.01 15.54
N LEU A 53 3.25 0.53 15.96
CA LEU A 53 2.35 1.28 15.09
C LEU A 53 2.95 2.62 14.66
N ARG A 54 3.58 3.36 15.58
CA ARG A 54 4.25 4.63 15.22
C ARG A 54 5.37 4.42 14.22
N THR A 55 6.19 3.38 14.41
CA THR A 55 7.24 3.03 13.44
C THR A 55 6.66 2.77 12.05
N LEU A 56 5.53 2.06 11.95
CA LEU A 56 4.86 1.83 10.67
C LEU A 56 4.32 3.13 10.05
N CYS A 57 3.71 4.00 10.87
CA CYS A 57 3.21 5.30 10.42
C CYS A 57 4.34 6.20 9.90
N ASP A 58 5.46 6.31 10.61
CA ASP A 58 6.60 7.16 10.22
C ASP A 58 7.20 6.71 8.87
N ILE A 59 7.31 5.39 8.66
CA ILE A 59 7.75 4.83 7.38
C ILE A 59 6.74 5.14 6.28
N TRP A 60 5.45 4.95 6.54
CA TRP A 60 4.41 5.12 5.52
C TRP A 60 4.13 6.59 5.17
N GLU A 61 4.25 7.50 6.12
CA GLU A 61 4.15 8.94 5.86
C GLU A 61 5.30 9.41 4.96
N ARG A 62 6.51 8.88 5.17
CA ARG A 62 7.68 9.25 4.37
C ARG A 62 7.64 8.72 2.93
N HIS A 63 7.09 7.52 2.74
CA HIS A 63 7.23 6.77 1.48
C HIS A 63 5.92 6.47 0.76
N GLY A 64 4.78 6.69 1.40
CA GLY A 64 3.45 6.35 0.91
C GLY A 64 2.49 7.53 0.96
N SER A 65 1.20 7.21 0.98
CA SER A 65 0.12 8.21 0.96
C SER A 65 -0.37 8.64 2.34
N GLY A 66 0.15 8.04 3.41
CA GLY A 66 -0.42 8.18 4.76
C GLY A 66 -1.74 7.43 4.97
N LEU A 67 -2.30 6.78 3.94
CA LEU A 67 -3.55 6.03 4.02
C LEU A 67 -3.31 4.53 4.23
N THR A 68 -4.07 3.92 5.15
CA THR A 68 -3.92 2.49 5.47
C THR A 68 -5.26 1.82 5.69
N ASN A 69 -5.33 0.51 5.43
CA ASN A 69 -6.38 -0.35 5.96
C ASN A 69 -5.82 -1.15 7.15
N LEU A 70 -6.44 -1.06 8.32
CA LEU A 70 -6.20 -1.95 9.48
C LEU A 70 -7.48 -2.78 9.71
N HIS A 71 -7.67 -3.96 9.12
CA HIS A 71 -6.76 -4.79 8.31
C HIS A 71 -7.42 -5.24 6.99
N GLY A 72 -6.67 -5.91 6.13
CA GLY A 72 -7.25 -6.67 5.02
C GLY A 72 -8.08 -7.86 5.51
N SER A 73 -9.07 -8.28 4.71
CA SER A 73 -9.94 -9.43 4.99
C SER A 73 -9.36 -10.79 4.57
N THR A 74 -8.21 -10.78 3.90
CA THR A 74 -7.55 -11.96 3.28
C THR A 74 -6.08 -12.00 3.61
#